data_AF-A0A946QDI4-F1
#
_entry.id   AF-A0A946QDI4-F1
#
_cell.length_a   1.000
_cell.length_b   1.000
_cell.length_c   1.000
_cell.angle_alpha   90.00
_cell.angle_beta   90.00
_cell.angle_gamma   90.00
#
_symmetry.space_group_name_H-M   'P 1'
#
loop_
_entity.id
_entity.type
_entity.pdbx_description
1 polymer ?
#
loop_
_entity_poly.entity_id
_entity_poly.type
_entity_poly.pdbx_seq_one_letter_code
_entity_poly.pdbx_strand_id
1 'polypeptide(L)'
;MNGTTNFLTAVLLLLPSISFADEPFRPVPGVFAPMEKAHTYRGELVFVDHANRRGSIRVEGSGMFFRNSPHPFAMLPYGMIRRHGAPSDLRDIPLGTVMHVKAFLPPDPRTSPVPVLAVDNKSKDANHNRGTGIFPAENHLLLLEDEPSYCLRSGLVWNLKSLEIESSQGKITGVRSAKEQMPSSTPEETMTFDAATRIWRGRELLSV
;
A
#
# COMPACT_ATOMS: atom_id res chain seq x y z
N MET A 1 23.44 47.69 56.60
CA MET A 1 23.34 47.58 55.13
C MET A 1 22.51 46.34 54.84
N ASN A 2 21.22 46.55 54.55
CA ASN A 2 20.22 45.47 54.46
C ASN A 2 20.12 45.04 53.00
N GLY A 3 20.44 43.77 52.72
CA GLY A 3 20.26 43.16 51.40
C GLY A 3 18.94 42.39 51.35
N THR A 4 18.00 42.87 50.55
CA THR A 4 16.72 42.20 50.24
C THR A 4 16.90 41.37 48.98
N THR A 5 16.76 40.04 49.10
CA THR A 5 16.82 39.10 47.98
C THR A 5 15.38 38.77 47.53
N ASN A 6 14.98 39.27 46.36
CA ASN A 6 13.68 38.96 45.76
C ASN A 6 13.77 37.63 44.99
N PHE A 7 13.01 36.61 45.42
CA PHE A 7 12.79 35.39 44.63
C PHE A 7 11.64 35.62 43.66
N LEU A 8 11.93 35.58 42.34
CA LEU A 8 10.91 35.48 41.30
C LEU A 8 10.55 34.01 41.09
N THR A 9 9.33 33.62 41.48
CA THR A 9 8.75 32.31 41.17
C THR A 9 8.08 32.38 39.80
N ALA A 10 8.66 31.72 38.79
CA ALA A 10 8.04 31.59 37.47
C ALA A 10 7.03 30.41 37.49
N VAL A 11 5.74 30.71 37.35
CA VAL A 11 4.69 29.71 37.18
C VAL A 11 4.58 29.35 35.70
N LEU A 12 4.99 28.12 35.36
CA LEU A 12 4.90 27.58 34.00
C LEU A 12 3.48 27.02 33.77
N LEU A 13 2.65 27.76 33.01
CA LEU A 13 1.33 27.32 32.59
C LEU A 13 1.46 26.28 31.45
N LEU A 14 1.20 25.01 31.78
CA LEU A 14 1.05 23.93 30.79
C LEU A 14 -0.32 24.05 30.12
N LEU A 15 -0.36 24.58 28.90
CA LEU A 15 -1.55 24.56 28.05
C LEU A 15 -1.72 23.15 27.45
N PRO A 16 -2.91 22.54 27.53
CA PRO A 16 -3.18 21.27 26.86
C PRO A 16 -3.23 21.48 25.34
N SER A 17 -2.42 20.72 24.61
CA SER A 17 -2.47 20.65 23.15
C SER A 17 -3.78 19.99 22.72
N ILE A 18 -4.74 20.78 22.22
CA ILE A 18 -5.93 20.26 21.55
C ILE A 18 -5.47 19.72 20.20
N SER A 19 -5.41 18.39 20.07
CA SER A 19 -5.17 17.74 18.80
C SER A 19 -6.48 17.73 18.01
N PHE A 20 -6.62 18.63 17.04
CA PHE A 20 -7.70 18.53 16.05
C PHE A 20 -7.39 17.34 15.14
N ALA A 21 -8.33 16.39 15.05
CA ALA A 21 -8.26 15.35 14.03
C ALA A 21 -8.31 16.05 12.66
N ASP A 22 -7.24 15.92 11.88
CA ASP A 22 -7.12 16.54 10.57
C ASP A 22 -8.27 16.04 9.66
N GLU A 23 -8.92 16.95 8.93
CA GLU A 23 -10.04 16.57 8.06
C GLU A 23 -9.59 15.52 7.02
N PRO A 24 -10.44 14.53 6.67
CA PRO A 24 -10.08 13.52 5.68
C PRO A 24 -9.70 14.14 4.34
N PHE A 25 -8.46 13.93 3.91
CA PHE A 25 -7.94 14.57 2.70
C PHE A 25 -8.59 14.04 1.42
N ARG A 26 -9.02 14.97 0.55
CA ARG A 26 -9.49 14.70 -0.81
C ARG A 26 -8.64 15.46 -1.82
N PRO A 27 -8.26 14.84 -2.95
CA PRO A 27 -7.52 15.52 -4.00
C PRO A 27 -8.43 16.55 -4.69
N VAL A 28 -7.89 17.73 -4.98
CA VAL A 28 -8.60 18.78 -5.70
C VAL A 28 -8.43 18.58 -7.22
N PRO A 29 -9.50 18.59 -8.02
CA PRO A 29 -9.39 18.52 -9.47
C PRO A 29 -8.45 19.59 -10.05
N GLY A 30 -7.56 19.19 -10.96
CA GLY A 30 -6.57 20.09 -11.57
C GLY A 30 -5.32 20.36 -10.72
N VAL A 31 -5.24 19.81 -9.50
CA VAL A 31 -4.06 19.94 -8.63
C VAL A 31 -3.45 18.56 -8.38
N PHE A 32 -2.12 18.47 -8.47
CA PHE A 32 -1.39 17.27 -8.08
C PHE A 32 -1.42 17.11 -6.56
N ALA A 33 -2.11 16.08 -6.09
CA ALA A 33 -2.20 15.78 -4.68
C ALA A 33 -0.84 15.29 -4.13
N PRO A 34 -0.42 15.74 -2.92
CA PRO A 34 0.81 15.27 -2.28
C PRO A 34 0.76 13.77 -2.00
N MET A 35 1.84 13.05 -2.33
CA MET A 35 1.90 11.58 -2.22
C MET A 35 1.85 11.12 -0.75
N GLU A 36 2.29 11.95 0.17
CA GLU A 36 2.35 11.69 1.61
C GLU A 36 0.96 11.58 2.24
N LYS A 37 -0.04 12.21 1.62
CA LYS A 37 -1.44 12.15 2.06
C LYS A 37 -2.18 10.93 1.53
N ALA A 38 -1.57 10.14 0.64
CA ALA A 38 -2.19 8.97 0.06
C ALA A 38 -2.17 7.80 1.06
N HIS A 39 -3.31 7.13 1.21
CA HIS A 39 -3.37 5.88 1.92
C HIS A 39 -2.70 4.78 1.10
N THR A 40 -1.91 3.93 1.78
CA THR A 40 -1.15 2.85 1.14
C THR A 40 -1.70 1.50 1.57
N TYR A 41 -1.90 0.61 0.61
CA TYR A 41 -2.28 -0.78 0.83
C TYR A 41 -1.79 -1.65 -0.33
N ARG A 42 -1.91 -2.97 -0.18
CA ARG A 42 -1.47 -3.98 -1.15
C ARG A 42 -2.61 -4.94 -1.43
N GLY A 43 -2.60 -5.54 -2.62
CA GLY A 43 -3.59 -6.56 -2.97
C GLY A 43 -3.40 -7.14 -4.34
N GLU A 44 -4.16 -8.18 -4.64
CA GLU A 44 -4.13 -8.89 -5.93
C GLU A 44 -5.07 -8.20 -6.92
N LEU A 45 -4.57 -7.87 -8.11
CA LEU A 45 -5.41 -7.33 -9.19
C LEU A 45 -6.30 -8.43 -9.77
N VAL A 46 -7.62 -8.28 -9.66
CA VAL A 46 -8.58 -9.34 -10.01
C VAL A 46 -9.52 -8.98 -11.16
N PHE A 47 -9.62 -7.70 -11.49
CA PHE A 47 -10.41 -7.20 -12.62
C PHE A 47 -9.78 -5.93 -13.20
N VAL A 48 -9.89 -5.77 -14.52
CA VAL A 48 -9.37 -4.61 -15.25
C VAL A 48 -10.40 -4.13 -16.28
N ASP A 49 -10.70 -2.84 -16.23
CA ASP A 49 -11.32 -2.05 -17.28
C ASP A 49 -10.33 -0.93 -17.66
N HIS A 50 -9.41 -1.27 -18.56
CA HIS A 50 -8.32 -0.38 -18.94
C HIS A 50 -8.81 0.88 -19.66
N ALA A 51 -9.91 0.78 -20.42
CA ALA A 51 -10.46 1.90 -21.17
C ALA A 51 -10.94 3.02 -20.23
N ASN A 52 -11.60 2.65 -19.13
CA ASN A 52 -12.05 3.61 -18.13
C ASN A 52 -11.03 3.83 -16.99
N ARG A 53 -9.84 3.22 -17.08
CA ARG A 53 -8.81 3.20 -16.03
C ARG A 53 -9.36 2.78 -14.67
N ARG A 54 -10.18 1.72 -14.67
CA ARG A 54 -10.78 1.11 -13.48
C ARG A 54 -10.33 -0.32 -13.32
N GLY A 55 -10.47 -0.84 -12.11
CA GLY A 55 -10.24 -2.23 -11.84
C GLY A 55 -10.82 -2.63 -10.50
N SER A 56 -10.53 -3.86 -10.08
CA SER A 56 -10.77 -4.30 -8.72
C SER A 56 -9.53 -4.97 -8.18
N ILE A 57 -9.23 -4.68 -6.92
CA ILE A 57 -8.12 -5.28 -6.20
C ILE A 57 -8.67 -6.07 -5.01
N ARG A 58 -8.20 -7.28 -4.80
CA ARG A 58 -8.45 -8.01 -3.57
C ARG A 58 -7.43 -7.55 -2.55
N VAL A 59 -7.85 -6.67 -1.64
CA VAL A 59 -6.97 -6.05 -0.64
C VAL A 59 -6.50 -7.10 0.36
N GLU A 60 -5.21 -7.04 0.70
CA GLU A 60 -4.59 -7.84 1.73
C GLU A 60 -5.12 -7.45 3.11
N GLY A 61 -5.42 -8.44 3.94
CA GLY A 61 -5.90 -8.25 5.31
C GLY A 61 -5.34 -9.34 6.20
N SER A 62 -5.57 -9.22 7.51
CA SER A 62 -5.07 -10.19 8.50
C SER A 62 -5.72 -11.58 8.43
N GLY A 63 -6.79 -11.75 7.64
CA GLY A 63 -7.50 -13.01 7.47
C GLY A 63 -7.04 -13.83 6.26
N MET A 64 -7.91 -14.73 5.80
CA MET A 64 -7.66 -15.56 4.62
C MET A 64 -7.77 -14.73 3.34
N PHE A 65 -6.62 -14.33 2.79
CA PHE A 65 -6.52 -13.44 1.63
C PHE A 65 -7.47 -13.78 0.48
N PHE A 66 -7.51 -15.05 0.04
CA PHE A 66 -8.35 -15.48 -1.11
C PHE A 66 -9.86 -15.34 -0.89
N ARG A 67 -10.33 -15.13 0.35
CA ARG A 67 -11.75 -14.92 0.69
C ARG A 67 -12.18 -13.46 0.64
N ASN A 68 -11.23 -12.54 0.48
CA ASN A 68 -11.53 -11.12 0.42
C ASN A 68 -12.25 -10.80 -0.89
N SER A 69 -13.33 -10.04 -0.80
CA SER A 69 -14.07 -9.63 -1.99
C SER A 69 -13.24 -8.64 -2.81
N PRO A 70 -13.31 -8.68 -4.14
CA PRO A 70 -12.75 -7.64 -4.99
C PRO A 70 -13.23 -6.24 -4.55
N HIS A 71 -12.29 -5.33 -4.34
CA HIS A 71 -12.54 -3.94 -4.00
C HIS A 71 -12.34 -3.05 -5.23
N PRO A 72 -13.41 -2.43 -5.78
CA PRO A 72 -13.31 -1.62 -6.98
C PRO A 72 -12.51 -0.35 -6.76
N PHE A 73 -11.75 0.04 -7.77
CA PHE A 73 -10.95 1.25 -7.77
C PHE A 73 -11.02 1.99 -9.12
N ALA A 74 -10.72 3.28 -9.09
CA ALA A 74 -10.52 4.10 -10.28
C ALA A 74 -9.15 4.79 -10.19
N MET A 75 -8.43 4.88 -11.30
CA MET A 75 -7.23 5.72 -11.35
C MET A 75 -7.64 7.19 -11.37
N LEU A 76 -6.90 8.04 -10.66
CA LEU A 76 -6.95 9.48 -10.92
C LEU A 76 -6.50 9.76 -12.37
N PRO A 77 -6.95 10.87 -13.00
CA PRO A 77 -6.55 11.22 -14.37
C PRO A 77 -5.03 11.28 -14.55
N TYR A 78 -4.30 11.70 -13.51
CA TYR A 78 -2.84 11.76 -13.46
C TYR A 78 -2.20 10.60 -12.69
N GLY A 79 -2.98 9.59 -12.33
CA GLY A 79 -2.47 8.41 -11.62
C GLY A 79 -1.58 7.56 -12.51
N MET A 80 -0.45 7.10 -11.97
CA MET A 80 0.54 6.31 -12.69
C MET A 80 0.42 4.81 -12.39
N ILE A 81 0.75 4.00 -13.39
CA ILE A 81 0.85 2.55 -13.24
C ILE A 81 2.29 2.15 -13.61
N ARG A 82 2.90 1.27 -12.81
CA ARG A 82 4.26 0.78 -13.05
C ARG A 82 4.31 -0.74 -13.01
N ARG A 83 5.02 -1.32 -13.98
CA ARG A 83 5.32 -2.74 -14.01
C ARG A 83 6.78 -2.94 -14.39
N HIS A 84 7.46 -3.83 -13.70
CA HIS A 84 8.86 -4.18 -13.96
C HIS A 84 9.79 -2.95 -14.06
N GLY A 85 9.55 -1.95 -13.21
CA GLY A 85 10.34 -0.72 -13.12
C GLY A 85 10.03 0.33 -14.19
N ALA A 86 9.07 0.11 -15.09
CA ALA A 86 8.71 1.02 -16.17
C ALA A 86 7.25 1.51 -16.06
N PRO A 87 6.90 2.68 -16.63
CA PRO A 87 5.50 3.06 -16.82
C PRO A 87 4.74 2.00 -17.63
N SER A 88 3.47 1.76 -17.29
CA SER A 88 2.62 0.77 -17.95
C SER A 88 1.16 1.21 -17.95
N ASP A 89 0.30 0.45 -18.64
CA ASP A 89 -1.15 0.60 -18.58
C ASP A 89 -1.81 -0.60 -17.88
N LEU A 90 -3.08 -0.48 -17.45
CA LEU A 90 -3.78 -1.56 -16.73
C LEU A 90 -3.87 -2.85 -17.55
N ARG A 91 -4.03 -2.74 -18.87
CA ARG A 91 -4.08 -3.90 -19.79
C ARG A 91 -2.76 -4.68 -19.84
N ASP A 92 -1.65 -4.05 -19.45
CA ASP A 92 -0.33 -4.67 -19.45
C ASP A 92 -0.06 -5.44 -18.16
N ILE A 93 -0.95 -5.35 -17.16
CA ILE A 93 -0.80 -6.03 -15.87
C ILE A 93 -1.60 -7.33 -15.89
N PRO A 94 -0.96 -8.50 -15.76
CA PRO A 94 -1.68 -9.76 -15.63
C PRO A 94 -2.59 -9.74 -14.40
N LEU A 95 -3.80 -10.30 -14.54
CA LEU A 95 -4.64 -10.60 -13.37
C LEU A 95 -3.90 -11.59 -12.46
N GLY A 96 -4.14 -11.47 -11.15
CA GLY A 96 -3.39 -12.20 -10.12
C GLY A 96 -2.10 -11.50 -9.69
N THR A 97 -1.65 -10.44 -10.38
CA THR A 97 -0.46 -9.69 -9.95
C THR A 97 -0.75 -8.96 -8.65
N VAL A 98 0.12 -9.14 -7.65
CA VAL A 98 0.04 -8.36 -6.41
C VAL A 98 0.62 -6.97 -6.64
N MET A 99 -0.21 -5.96 -6.40
CA MET A 99 0.08 -4.55 -6.64
C MET A 99 0.12 -3.79 -5.31
N HIS A 100 1.05 -2.84 -5.24
CA HIS A 100 1.11 -1.79 -4.23
C HIS A 100 0.29 -0.59 -4.70
N VAL A 101 -0.50 -0.06 -3.79
CA VAL A 101 -1.45 1.01 -4.07
C VAL A 101 -1.13 2.23 -3.23
N LYS A 102 -1.12 3.41 -3.86
CA LYS A 102 -1.32 4.69 -3.19
C LYS A 102 -2.59 5.33 -3.70
N ALA A 103 -3.53 5.59 -2.80
CA ALA A 103 -4.85 6.07 -3.16
C ALA A 103 -5.35 7.16 -2.22
N PHE A 104 -6.34 7.91 -2.71
CA PHE A 104 -7.05 8.90 -1.95
C PHE A 104 -8.54 8.59 -1.90
N LEU A 105 -9.24 9.30 -1.02
CA LEU A 105 -10.68 9.41 -1.06
C LEU A 105 -11.14 9.99 -2.41
N PRO A 106 -12.40 9.74 -2.83
CA PRO A 106 -12.92 10.30 -4.08
C PRO A 106 -12.78 11.83 -4.12
N PRO A 107 -12.29 12.43 -5.22
CA PRO A 107 -12.22 13.89 -5.38
C PRO A 107 -13.59 14.56 -5.17
N ASP A 108 -14.64 14.04 -5.83
CA ASP A 108 -16.04 14.38 -5.56
C ASP A 108 -16.84 13.07 -5.34
N PRO A 109 -17.35 12.83 -4.12
CA PRO A 109 -18.16 11.65 -3.80
C PRO A 109 -19.38 11.47 -4.70
N ARG A 110 -20.01 12.56 -5.16
CA ARG A 110 -21.29 12.50 -5.89
C ARG A 110 -21.13 11.98 -7.31
N THR A 111 -19.95 12.15 -7.89
CA THR A 111 -19.62 11.77 -9.26
C THR A 111 -18.62 10.62 -9.31
N SER A 112 -18.41 9.96 -8.17
CA SER A 112 -17.44 8.87 -8.04
C SER A 112 -17.79 7.71 -9.00
N PRO A 113 -16.84 7.26 -9.84
CA PRO A 113 -17.03 6.16 -10.77
C PRO A 113 -17.05 4.77 -10.10
N VAL A 114 -16.70 4.72 -8.81
CA VAL A 114 -16.62 3.52 -7.97
C VAL A 114 -17.34 3.76 -6.64
N PRO A 115 -17.72 2.71 -5.89
CA PRO A 115 -18.46 2.88 -4.64
C PRO A 115 -17.76 3.82 -3.65
N VAL A 116 -18.52 4.75 -3.06
CA VAL A 116 -18.04 5.62 -1.98
C VAL A 116 -18.28 4.91 -0.65
N LEU A 117 -17.19 4.72 0.10
CA LEU A 117 -17.22 4.06 1.40
C LEU A 117 -17.04 5.07 2.54
N ALA A 118 -17.43 4.68 3.76
CA ALA A 118 -17.17 5.49 4.94
C ALA A 118 -15.67 5.57 5.21
N VAL A 119 -15.18 6.76 5.58
CA VAL A 119 -13.73 7.08 5.71
C VAL A 119 -13.00 6.14 6.67
N ASP A 120 -13.70 5.65 7.69
CA ASP A 120 -13.18 4.74 8.70
C ASP A 120 -13.14 3.26 8.25
N ASN A 121 -13.60 2.92 7.04
CA ASN A 121 -13.65 1.54 6.57
C ASN A 121 -12.28 0.85 6.49
N LYS A 122 -11.19 1.60 6.30
CA LYS A 122 -9.82 1.06 6.36
C LYS A 122 -9.43 0.47 7.72
N SER A 123 -10.21 0.75 8.76
CA SER A 123 -10.00 0.22 10.12
C SER A 123 -11.10 -0.75 10.55
N LYS A 124 -12.10 -1.04 9.69
CA LYS A 124 -13.20 -1.94 10.03
C LYS A 124 -12.82 -3.39 9.83
N ASP A 125 -13.25 -4.22 10.78
CA ASP A 125 -13.18 -5.67 10.64
C ASP A 125 -14.25 -6.14 9.64
N ALA A 126 -13.83 -6.88 8.62
CA ALA A 126 -14.71 -7.49 7.63
C ALA A 126 -15.13 -8.92 8.01
N ASN A 127 -14.83 -9.34 9.25
CA ASN A 127 -15.00 -10.62 9.94
C ASN A 127 -13.69 -11.40 10.13
N HIS A 128 -13.71 -12.34 11.08
CA HIS A 128 -12.56 -13.17 11.46
C HIS A 128 -11.90 -13.93 10.28
N ASN A 129 -12.64 -14.24 9.22
CA ASN A 129 -12.11 -14.95 8.06
C ASN A 129 -11.44 -14.04 7.02
N ARG A 130 -11.75 -12.74 7.02
CA ARG A 130 -11.28 -11.76 6.01
C ARG A 130 -10.27 -10.78 6.59
N GLY A 131 -10.41 -10.47 7.87
CA GLY A 131 -9.57 -9.53 8.60
C GLY A 131 -10.01 -8.07 8.46
N THR A 132 -9.14 -7.19 8.94
CA THR A 132 -9.41 -5.75 9.06
C THR A 132 -8.90 -4.98 7.86
N GLY A 133 -9.64 -3.93 7.46
CA GLY A 133 -9.15 -2.91 6.54
C GLY A 133 -9.16 -3.28 5.06
N ILE A 134 -9.85 -4.36 4.69
CA ILE A 134 -9.88 -4.87 3.31
C ILE A 134 -10.77 -4.06 2.34
N PHE A 135 -11.42 -3.00 2.83
CA PHE A 135 -12.27 -2.11 2.04
C PHE A 135 -11.95 -0.64 2.32
N PRO A 136 -10.72 -0.17 2.06
CA PRO A 136 -10.36 1.23 2.29
C PRO A 136 -11.30 2.16 1.52
N ALA A 137 -11.62 3.34 2.08
CA ALA A 137 -12.41 4.33 1.36
C ALA A 137 -11.58 5.04 0.28
N GLU A 138 -10.26 4.96 0.41
CA GLU A 138 -9.29 5.46 -0.53
C GLU A 138 -9.15 4.53 -1.74
N ASN A 139 -10.07 4.65 -2.69
CA ASN A 139 -10.12 3.84 -3.91
C ASN A 139 -9.90 4.64 -5.20
N HIS A 140 -9.40 5.87 -5.07
CA HIS A 140 -8.97 6.71 -6.20
C HIS A 140 -7.44 6.76 -6.26
N LEU A 141 -6.87 6.00 -7.19
CA LEU A 141 -5.45 5.66 -7.19
C LEU A 141 -4.60 6.75 -7.82
N LEU A 142 -3.58 7.17 -7.06
CA LEU A 142 -2.45 7.94 -7.56
C LEU A 142 -1.39 7.03 -8.18
N LEU A 143 -1.13 5.89 -7.56
CA LEU A 143 -0.07 4.97 -7.97
C LEU A 143 -0.52 3.53 -7.80
N LEU A 144 -0.28 2.72 -8.83
CA LEU A 144 -0.45 1.29 -8.83
C LEU A 144 0.84 0.66 -9.36
N GLU A 145 1.56 -0.12 -8.55
CA GLU A 145 2.87 -0.63 -8.96
C GLU A 145 3.13 -2.06 -8.50
N ASP A 146 3.79 -2.88 -9.32
CA ASP A 146 4.19 -4.23 -8.93
C ASP A 146 5.31 -4.22 -7.88
N GLU A 147 5.53 -5.37 -7.22
CA GLU A 147 6.53 -5.52 -6.14
C GLU A 147 7.94 -5.05 -6.56
N PRO A 148 8.49 -5.41 -7.75
CA PRO A 148 9.76 -4.86 -8.22
C PRO A 148 9.75 -3.33 -8.38
N SER A 149 8.70 -2.74 -8.96
CA SER A 149 8.60 -1.29 -9.12
C SER A 149 8.52 -0.57 -7.78
N TYR A 150 7.74 -1.10 -6.84
CA TYR A 150 7.64 -0.60 -5.47
C TYR A 150 9.00 -0.60 -4.77
N CYS A 151 9.72 -1.72 -4.85
CA CYS A 151 11.05 -1.86 -4.27
C CYS A 151 12.04 -0.87 -4.87
N LEU A 152 12.08 -0.77 -6.22
CA LEU A 152 12.96 0.17 -6.92
C LEU A 152 12.67 1.63 -6.52
N ARG A 153 11.40 2.04 -6.50
CA ARG A 153 11.00 3.41 -6.13
C ARG A 153 11.32 3.74 -4.67
N SER A 154 11.18 2.75 -3.79
CA SER A 154 11.31 2.93 -2.34
C SER A 154 12.73 2.62 -1.82
N GLY A 155 13.68 2.28 -2.71
CA GLY A 155 15.05 1.93 -2.32
C GLY A 155 15.14 0.62 -1.52
N LEU A 156 14.19 -0.29 -1.72
CA LEU A 156 14.08 -1.56 -1.01
C LEU A 156 14.66 -2.71 -1.83
N VAL A 157 15.11 -3.74 -1.13
CA VAL A 157 15.56 -5.02 -1.67
C VAL A 157 14.97 -6.16 -0.86
N TRP A 158 14.80 -7.31 -1.51
CA TRP A 158 14.44 -8.56 -0.84
C TRP A 158 15.71 -9.32 -0.46
N ASN A 159 15.80 -9.71 0.81
CA ASN A 159 16.87 -10.55 1.33
C ASN A 159 16.29 -11.94 1.61
N LEU A 160 16.83 -12.95 0.92
CA LEU A 160 16.44 -14.33 1.13
C LEU A 160 16.86 -14.81 2.53
N LYS A 161 15.95 -15.46 3.25
CA LYS A 161 16.20 -16.08 4.56
C LYS A 161 16.26 -17.59 4.45
N SER A 162 15.23 -18.19 3.88
CA SER A 162 15.17 -19.62 3.68
C SER A 162 14.46 -19.97 2.37
N LEU A 163 14.81 -21.15 1.87
CA LEU A 163 14.22 -21.75 0.69
C LEU A 163 13.95 -23.22 1.02
N GLU A 164 12.67 -23.59 1.01
CA GLU A 164 12.21 -24.95 1.21
C GLU A 164 11.68 -25.47 -0.13
N ILE A 165 12.24 -26.57 -0.63
CA ILE A 165 11.86 -27.15 -1.92
C ILE A 165 11.49 -28.62 -1.72
N GLU A 166 10.29 -28.99 -2.14
CA GLU A 166 9.82 -30.37 -2.20
C GLU A 166 9.32 -30.66 -3.63
N SER A 167 10.06 -31.51 -4.35
CA SER A 167 9.81 -31.77 -5.77
C SER A 167 9.85 -30.47 -6.61
N SER A 168 8.73 -30.07 -7.21
CA SER A 168 8.62 -28.88 -8.07
C SER A 168 7.83 -27.75 -7.41
N GLN A 169 7.72 -27.74 -6.09
CA GLN A 169 7.02 -26.72 -5.30
C GLN A 169 7.78 -26.40 -4.03
N GLY A 170 7.46 -25.28 -3.41
CA GLY A 170 8.18 -24.87 -2.21
C GLY A 170 7.76 -23.53 -1.66
N LYS A 171 8.56 -23.06 -0.70
CA LYS A 171 8.39 -21.78 -0.03
C LYS A 171 9.69 -21.00 -0.07
N ILE A 172 9.57 -19.71 -0.38
CA ILE A 172 10.63 -18.72 -0.24
C ILE A 172 10.23 -17.85 0.95
N THR A 173 11.09 -17.78 1.96
CA THR A 173 10.94 -16.82 3.05
C THR A 173 12.01 -15.77 2.93
N GLY A 174 11.61 -14.51 2.99
CA GLY A 174 12.51 -13.38 2.85
C GLY A 174 12.09 -12.19 3.69
N VAL A 175 12.99 -11.21 3.71
CA VAL A 175 12.78 -9.94 4.39
C VAL A 175 13.01 -8.81 3.40
N ARG A 176 12.01 -7.94 3.25
CA ARG A 176 12.16 -6.70 2.46
C ARG A 176 12.75 -5.61 3.34
N SER A 177 13.88 -5.02 2.94
CA SER A 177 14.53 -3.94 3.70
C SER A 177 15.15 -2.88 2.80
N ALA A 178 15.56 -1.75 3.39
CA ALA A 178 16.37 -0.77 2.68
C ALA A 178 17.72 -1.39 2.27
N LYS A 179 18.23 -1.01 1.10
CA LYS A 179 19.48 -1.57 0.54
C LYS A 179 20.70 -1.45 1.46
N GLU A 180 20.73 -0.43 2.32
CA GLU A 180 21.87 -0.10 3.17
C GLU A 180 21.72 -0.56 4.63
N GLN A 181 20.57 -1.15 5.00
CA GLN A 181 20.30 -1.61 6.36
C GLN A 181 19.58 -2.95 6.33
N MET A 182 20.21 -3.99 6.89
CA MET A 182 19.54 -5.23 7.29
C MET A 182 18.92 -5.00 8.67
N PRO A 183 17.60 -4.83 8.80
CA PRO A 183 16.99 -4.52 10.07
C PRO A 183 16.74 -5.84 10.81
N SER A 184 17.00 -5.86 12.10
CA SER A 184 16.68 -6.99 12.98
C SER A 184 15.18 -7.16 13.24
N SER A 185 14.33 -6.28 12.70
CA SER A 185 12.91 -6.13 13.09
C SER A 185 11.93 -6.01 11.92
N THR A 186 12.34 -6.29 10.68
CA THR A 186 11.38 -6.27 9.56
C THR A 186 10.64 -7.60 9.47
N PRO A 187 9.31 -7.61 9.27
CA PRO A 187 8.55 -8.85 9.23
C PRO A 187 9.05 -9.75 8.09
N GLU A 188 9.19 -11.03 8.40
CA GLU A 188 9.43 -12.06 7.40
C GLU A 188 8.14 -12.27 6.59
N GLU A 189 8.29 -12.41 5.29
CA GLU A 189 7.20 -12.77 4.39
C GLU A 189 7.55 -14.08 3.69
N THR A 190 6.59 -15.01 3.69
CA THR A 190 6.70 -16.29 3.01
C THR A 190 5.82 -16.29 1.77
N MET A 191 6.40 -16.66 0.64
CA MET A 191 5.72 -16.85 -0.63
C MET A 191 5.87 -18.30 -1.09
N THR A 192 4.80 -18.89 -1.60
CA THR A 192 4.84 -20.23 -2.21
C THR A 192 5.17 -20.14 -3.68
N PHE A 193 5.88 -21.14 -4.20
CA PHE A 193 6.12 -21.31 -5.62
C PHE A 193 5.86 -22.75 -6.05
N ASP A 194 5.66 -22.95 -7.34
CA ASP A 194 5.38 -24.23 -7.98
C ASP A 194 6.07 -24.32 -9.36
N ALA A 195 5.80 -25.39 -10.10
CA ALA A 195 6.36 -25.62 -11.44
C ALA A 195 5.96 -24.55 -12.48
N ALA A 196 4.89 -23.79 -12.22
CA ALA A 196 4.44 -22.70 -13.07
C ALA A 196 5.15 -21.37 -12.74
N THR A 197 5.85 -21.30 -11.60
CA THR A 197 6.59 -20.09 -11.21
C THR A 197 7.73 -19.81 -12.18
N ARG A 198 7.93 -18.53 -12.53
CA ARG A 198 8.95 -18.06 -13.46
C ARG A 198 9.82 -17.03 -12.76
N ILE A 199 11.11 -17.34 -12.64
CA ILE A 199 12.08 -16.48 -11.96
C ILE A 199 12.89 -15.73 -13.03
N TRP A 200 13.01 -14.41 -12.87
CA TRP A 200 13.72 -13.57 -13.82
C TRP A 200 14.93 -12.92 -13.16
N ARG A 201 16.07 -12.92 -13.87
CA ARG A 201 17.26 -12.13 -13.54
C ARG A 201 17.43 -11.04 -14.58
N GLY A 202 16.95 -9.84 -14.27
CA GLY A 202 16.87 -8.77 -15.26
C GLY A 202 15.92 -9.14 -16.39
N ARG A 203 16.45 -9.37 -17.61
CA ARG A 203 15.68 -9.80 -18.79
C ARG A 203 15.80 -11.30 -19.09
N GLU A 204 16.58 -12.02 -18.29
CA GLU A 204 16.81 -13.45 -18.46
C GLU A 204 15.76 -14.24 -17.66
N LEU A 205 15.02 -15.12 -18.32
CA LEU A 205 14.19 -16.11 -17.65
C LEU A 205 15.11 -17.24 -17.17
N LEU A 206 15.19 -17.43 -15.85
CA LEU A 206 15.93 -18.54 -15.26
C LEU A 206 15.12 -19.83 -15.43
N SER A 207 15.77 -20.88 -15.91
CA SER A 207 15.21 -22.23 -15.85
C SER A 207 15.18 -22.70 -14.40
N VAL A 208 14.01 -23.17 -13.95
CA VAL A 208 13.84 -23.87 -12.67
C VAL A 208 14.20 -25.35 -12.87
#